data_AF-Q2I6A6-F1
#
_entry.id   AF-Q2I6A6-F1
#
_cell.length_a   1.000
_cell.length_b   1.000
_cell.length_c   1.000
_cell.angle_alpha   90.00
_cell.angle_beta   90.00
_cell.angle_gamma   90.00
#
_symmetry.space_group_name_H-M   'P 1'
#
loop_
_entity.id
_entity.type
_entity.pdbx_description
1 polymer ?
#
loop_
_entity_poly.entity_id
_entity_poly.type
_entity_poly.pdbx_seq_one_letter_code
_entity_poly.pdbx_strand_id
1 'polypeptide(L)'
;AIELKDKFQNVGARLVQDVANSTNEEAGDGTTAATILARAFAKEGFEKISRGANPIEIRGGVMLAIDAVVSHLKAMSKPVTTPEEIAQVATISA
;
A
#
# COMPACT_ATOMS: atom_id res chain seq x y z
N ALA A 1 2.62 18.18 -4.81
CA ALA A 1 3.67 17.64 -3.94
C ALA A 1 3.53 18.24 -2.55
N ILE A 2 3.64 17.43 -1.49
CA ILE A 2 3.59 17.90 -0.10
C ILE A 2 5.04 18.10 0.37
N GLU A 3 5.38 19.29 0.84
CA GLU A 3 6.70 19.58 1.38
C GLU A 3 6.59 20.20 2.77
N LEU A 4 7.41 19.71 3.69
CA LEU A 4 7.44 20.16 5.08
C LEU A 4 8.69 21.00 5.33
N LYS A 5 8.54 22.03 6.17
CA LYS A 5 9.64 22.95 6.53
C LYS A 5 10.74 22.24 7.32
N ASP A 6 10.36 21.33 8.20
CA ASP A 6 11.31 20.52 8.95
C ASP A 6 11.92 19.43 8.06
N LYS A 7 13.26 19.33 8.06
CA LYS A 7 13.99 18.43 7.15
C LYS A 7 13.68 16.95 7.43
N PHE A 8 13.57 16.55 8.69
CA PHE A 8 13.35 15.15 9.06
C PHE A 8 11.91 14.72 8.74
N GLN A 9 10.94 15.57 9.07
CA GLN A 9 9.55 15.34 8.68
C GLN A 9 9.40 15.30 7.16
N ASN A 10 10.10 16.18 6.43
CA ASN A 10 10.04 16.22 4.98
C ASN A 10 10.62 14.94 4.33
N VAL A 11 11.68 14.36 4.90
CA VAL A 11 12.20 13.06 4.45
C VAL A 11 11.14 11.98 4.60
N GLY A 12 10.45 11.90 5.76
CA GLY A 12 9.36 10.95 5.96
C GLY A 12 8.18 11.16 5.00
N ALA A 13 7.80 12.42 4.78
CA ALA A 13 6.73 12.77 3.84
C ALA A 13 7.08 12.42 2.38
N ARG A 14 8.35 12.54 1.99
CA ARG A 14 8.83 12.14 0.66
C ARG A 14 8.82 10.62 0.50
N LEU A 15 9.27 9.87 1.49
CA LEU A 15 9.22 8.39 1.44
C LEU A 15 7.79 7.87 1.22
N VAL A 16 6.79 8.45 1.89
CA VAL A 16 5.38 8.06 1.69
C VAL A 16 4.87 8.49 0.31
N GLN A 17 5.29 9.67 -0.19
CA GLN A 17 4.97 10.10 -1.55
C GLN A 17 5.55 9.15 -2.59
N ASP A 18 6.78 8.66 -2.41
CA ASP A 18 7.41 7.71 -3.32
C ASP A 18 6.64 6.39 -3.39
N VAL A 19 6.15 5.88 -2.24
CA VAL A 19 5.28 4.69 -2.18
C VAL A 19 3.96 4.92 -2.93
N ALA A 20 3.33 6.08 -2.74
CA ALA A 20 2.10 6.41 -3.45
C ALA A 20 2.32 6.55 -4.96
N ASN A 21 3.39 7.22 -5.39
CA ASN A 21 3.74 7.41 -6.80
C ASN A 21 4.02 6.07 -7.49
N SER A 22 4.80 5.18 -6.85
CA SER A 22 5.07 3.84 -7.38
C SER A 22 3.78 3.03 -7.58
N THR A 23 2.81 3.16 -6.66
CA THR A 23 1.49 2.51 -6.82
C THR A 23 0.73 3.07 -8.03
N ASN A 24 0.77 4.39 -8.24
CA ASN A 24 0.15 5.02 -9.40
C ASN A 24 0.78 4.59 -10.72
N GLU A 25 2.10 4.44 -10.76
CA GLU A 25 2.84 4.05 -11.96
C GLU A 25 2.52 2.61 -12.39
N GLU A 26 2.36 1.69 -11.43
CA GLU A 26 2.08 0.28 -11.72
C GLU A 26 0.59 -0.01 -11.93
N ALA A 27 -0.28 0.56 -11.09
CA ALA A 27 -1.71 0.23 -11.06
C ALA A 27 -2.63 1.30 -11.66
N GLY A 28 -2.16 2.55 -11.81
CA GLY A 28 -2.95 3.68 -12.32
C GLY A 28 -3.95 4.29 -11.33
N ASP A 29 -4.11 3.71 -10.14
CA ASP A 29 -4.95 4.19 -9.04
C ASP A 29 -4.39 3.67 -7.69
N GLY A 30 -4.98 4.04 -6.56
CA GLY A 30 -4.68 3.47 -5.25
C GLY A 30 -3.68 4.27 -4.41
N THR A 31 -3.25 5.44 -4.90
CA THR A 31 -2.29 6.34 -4.20
C THR A 31 -2.72 6.69 -2.77
N THR A 32 -4.02 6.94 -2.57
CA THR A 32 -4.57 7.29 -1.25
C THR A 32 -4.55 6.07 -0.32
N ALA A 33 -4.92 4.89 -0.83
CA ALA A 33 -4.89 3.65 -0.05
C ALA A 33 -3.46 3.29 0.36
N ALA A 34 -2.51 3.36 -0.58
CA ALA A 34 -1.09 3.13 -0.32
C ALA A 34 -0.55 4.07 0.77
N THR A 35 -0.89 5.36 0.70
CA THR A 35 -0.50 6.37 1.69
C THR A 35 -1.01 6.04 3.09
N ILE A 36 -2.29 5.67 3.22
CA ILE A 36 -2.91 5.35 4.52
C ILE A 36 -2.32 4.06 5.11
N LEU A 37 -2.11 3.03 4.28
CA LEU A 37 -1.51 1.77 4.70
C LEU A 37 -0.06 1.94 5.15
N ALA A 38 0.76 2.68 4.37
CA ALA A 38 2.14 2.98 4.73
C ALA A 38 2.22 3.68 6.10
N ARG A 39 1.35 4.66 6.34
CA ARG A 39 1.25 5.33 7.65
C ARG A 39 0.84 4.37 8.76
N ALA A 40 -0.13 3.50 8.52
CA ALA A 40 -0.63 2.55 9.52
C ALA A 40 0.45 1.54 9.93
N PHE A 41 1.15 0.95 8.94
CA PHE A 41 2.27 0.03 9.20
C PHE A 41 3.41 0.70 9.95
N ALA A 42 3.81 1.90 9.53
CA ALA A 42 4.86 2.65 10.21
C ALA A 42 4.48 2.93 11.67
N LYS A 43 3.27 3.46 11.91
CA LYS A 43 2.79 3.79 13.26
C LYS A 43 2.78 2.56 14.17
N GLU A 44 2.14 1.48 13.75
CA GLU A 44 2.02 0.27 14.56
C GLU A 44 3.39 -0.40 14.76
N GLY A 45 4.21 -0.47 13.71
CA GLY A 45 5.56 -1.03 13.77
C GLY A 45 6.44 -0.29 14.77
N PHE A 46 6.48 1.04 14.72
CA PHE A 46 7.23 1.84 15.69
C PHE A 46 6.70 1.68 17.12
N GLU A 47 5.38 1.58 17.31
CA GLU A 47 4.80 1.34 18.63
C GLU A 47 5.27 -0.01 19.21
N LYS A 48 5.25 -1.10 18.43
CA LYS A 48 5.74 -2.40 18.91
C LYS A 48 7.24 -2.39 19.19
N ILE A 49 8.05 -1.78 18.33
CA ILE A 49 9.50 -1.67 18.51
C ILE A 49 9.84 -0.88 19.76
N SER A 50 9.11 0.21 20.04
CA SER A 50 9.30 1.01 21.26
C SER A 50 9.04 0.24 22.55
N ARG A 51 8.27 -0.86 22.48
CA ARG A 51 7.99 -1.78 23.58
C ARG A 51 8.99 -2.94 23.68
N GLY A 52 10.08 -2.90 22.92
CA GLY A 52 11.16 -3.89 22.96
C GLY A 52 10.99 -5.08 22.00
N ALA A 53 10.02 -5.03 21.08
CA ALA A 53 9.89 -6.06 20.05
C ALA A 53 11.01 -5.96 19.00
N ASN A 54 11.46 -7.11 18.48
CA ASN A 54 12.52 -7.16 17.48
C ASN A 54 12.03 -6.66 16.11
N PRO A 55 12.62 -5.59 15.53
CA PRO A 55 12.22 -5.05 14.23
C PRO A 55 12.31 -6.06 13.08
N ILE A 56 13.28 -6.97 13.12
CA ILE A 56 13.50 -7.97 12.08
C ILE A 56 12.36 -9.00 12.09
N GLU A 57 11.94 -9.44 13.27
CA GLU A 57 10.83 -10.39 13.42
C GLU A 57 9.49 -9.76 13.06
N ILE A 58 9.26 -8.49 13.46
CA ILE A 58 8.05 -7.75 13.06
C ILE A 58 7.98 -7.66 11.54
N ARG A 59 9.08 -7.25 10.88
CA ARG A 59 9.13 -7.19 9.42
C ARG A 59 8.85 -8.56 8.82
N GLY A 60 9.46 -9.63 9.33
CA GLY A 60 9.21 -10.99 8.87
C GLY A 60 7.73 -11.39 8.96
N GLY A 61 7.10 -11.15 10.10
CA GLY A 61 5.69 -11.43 10.31
C GLY A 61 4.77 -10.61 9.39
N VAL A 62 5.08 -9.34 9.18
CA VAL A 62 4.33 -8.47 8.25
C VAL A 62 4.44 -8.97 6.81
N MET A 63 5.63 -9.38 6.34
CA MET A 63 5.79 -9.93 5.00
C MET A 63 4.96 -11.21 4.79
N LEU A 64 4.97 -12.13 5.76
CA LEU A 64 4.14 -13.33 5.71
C LEU A 64 2.64 -13.02 5.67
N ALA A 65 2.20 -12.03 6.46
CA ALA A 65 0.82 -11.58 6.43
C ALA A 65 0.43 -10.97 5.08
N ILE A 66 1.32 -10.15 4.49
CA ILE A 66 1.11 -9.59 3.14
C ILE A 66 0.96 -10.70 2.11
N ASP A 67 1.83 -11.70 2.12
CA ASP A 67 1.78 -12.82 1.16
C ASP A 67 0.45 -13.59 1.25
N ALA A 68 -0.02 -13.84 2.48
CA ALA A 68 -1.30 -14.49 2.72
C ALA A 68 -2.48 -13.64 2.22
N VAL A 69 -2.47 -12.33 2.50
CA VAL A 69 -3.51 -11.38 2.05
C VAL A 69 -3.54 -11.29 0.52
N VAL A 70 -2.38 -11.15 -0.14
CA VAL A 70 -2.28 -11.08 -1.60
C VAL A 70 -2.81 -12.37 -2.24
N SER A 71 -2.45 -13.53 -1.66
CA SER A 71 -2.95 -14.83 -2.14
C SER A 71 -4.47 -14.92 -2.05
N HIS A 72 -5.05 -14.44 -0.94
CA HIS A 72 -6.49 -14.42 -0.75
C HIS A 72 -7.19 -13.45 -1.72
N LEU A 73 -6.65 -12.25 -1.93
CA LEU A 73 -7.19 -11.28 -2.88
C LEU A 73 -7.18 -11.82 -4.31
N LYS A 74 -6.13 -12.54 -4.72
CA LYS A 74 -6.07 -13.22 -6.02
C LYS A 74 -7.16 -14.28 -6.14
N ALA A 75 -7.42 -15.06 -5.09
CA ALA A 75 -8.48 -16.07 -5.09
C ALA A 75 -9.89 -15.44 -5.16
N MET A 76 -10.08 -14.24 -4.63
CA MET A 76 -11.34 -13.48 -4.73
C MET A 76 -11.52 -12.77 -6.07
N SER A 77 -10.42 -12.53 -6.80
CA SER A 77 -10.45 -11.80 -8.07
C SER A 77 -11.25 -12.57 -9.13
N LYS A 78 -12.02 -11.83 -9.93
CA LYS A 78 -12.79 -12.38 -11.05
C LYS A 78 -12.11 -11.97 -12.35
N PRO A 79 -11.58 -12.92 -13.14
CA PRO A 79 -11.02 -12.61 -14.45
C PRO A 79 -12.11 -12.04 -15.36
N VAL A 80 -11.79 -10.97 -16.06
CA VAL A 80 -12.63 -10.38 -17.12
C VAL A 80 -12.07 -10.87 -18.44
N THR A 81 -12.86 -11.62 -19.21
CA THR A 81 -12.34 -12.31 -20.42
C THR A 81 -13.18 -12.09 -21.66
N THR A 82 -14.45 -11.72 -21.49
CA THR A 82 -15.37 -11.51 -22.62
C THR A 82 -15.49 -10.04 -23.01
N PRO A 83 -15.73 -9.72 -24.30
CA PRO A 83 -15.97 -8.35 -24.75
C PRO A 83 -17.10 -7.65 -23.99
N GLU A 84 -18.15 -8.38 -23.62
CA GLU A 84 -19.30 -7.87 -22.88
C GLU A 84 -18.92 -7.46 -21.45
N GLU A 85 -18.14 -8.28 -20.74
CA GLU A 85 -17.62 -7.94 -19.41
C GLU A 85 -16.67 -6.74 -19.47
N ILE A 86 -15.83 -6.65 -20.49
CA ILE A 86 -14.94 -5.50 -20.69
C ILE A 86 -15.77 -4.22 -20.88
N ALA A 87 -16.82 -4.25 -21.69
CA ALA A 87 -17.72 -3.12 -21.90
C ALA A 87 -18.43 -2.71 -20.60
N GLN A 88 -18.87 -3.70 -19.80
CA GLN A 88 -19.50 -3.44 -18.50
C GLN A 88 -18.53 -2.75 -17.53
N VAL A 89 -17.30 -3.27 -17.40
CA VAL A 89 -16.28 -2.68 -16.53
C VAL A 89 -15.93 -1.27 -17.00
N ALA A 90 -15.73 -1.06 -18.30
CA ALA A 90 -15.44 0.26 -18.86
C ALA A 90 -16.57 1.27 -18.61
N THR A 91 -17.83 0.83 -18.65
CA THR A 91 -18.99 1.71 -18.40
C THR A 91 -19.07 2.16 -16.94
N ILE A 92 -18.68 1.30 -16.01
CA ILE A 92 -18.73 1.60 -14.57
C ILE A 92 -17.49 2.38 -14.10
N SER A 93 -16.36 2.18 -14.77
CA SER A 93 -15.05 2.72 -14.36
C SER A 93 -14.67 4.05 -15.03
N ALA A 94 -15.46 4.51 -16.02
CA ALA A 94 -15.29 5.80 -16.70
C ALA A 94 -16.04 6.94 -16.00
#